data_AF-A0A6G2RXC4-F1
#
_entry.id   AF-A0A6G2RXC4-F1
#
_cell.length_a   1.000
_cell.length_b   1.000
_cell.length_c   1.000
_cell.angle_alpha   90.00
_cell.angle_beta   90.00
_cell.angle_gamma   90.00
#
_symmetry.space_group_name_H-M   'P 1'
#
loop_
_entity.id
_entity.type
_entity.pdbx_description
1 polymer ?
#
loop_
_entity_poly.entity_id
_entity_poly.type
_entity_poly.pdbx_seq_one_letter_code
_entity_poly.pdbx_strand_id
1 'polypeptide(L)'
;MSRTIRAALAIACSVAALTAGATTAYASGSDSAKDSAKAALAAASKAAGKDSAADAAAKAAEAAREATNRARTAKDAASDKGDTVRLQLPHSGKCLGIDSASKDNGAAALQWTCNEGQAQQWRAIPTVDSSYVLRNEYSGKCLEVENSGTQAGARVQQWGCSGGGAQLRWRMVLVDPVNKLYQLRPMHTPDRCLDIDHGKQDDGAKAQQWYCNQTEAQLWRVLPVK
;
A
#
# COMPACT_ATOMS: atom_id res chain seq x y z
N MET A 1 24.50 4.14 47.27
CA MET A 1 23.60 3.71 46.17
C MET A 1 23.81 2.23 45.90
N SER A 2 22.78 1.41 46.11
CA SER A 2 22.85 -0.06 46.01
C SER A 2 23.04 -0.55 44.57
N ARG A 3 23.81 -1.64 44.40
CA ARG A 3 24.02 -2.33 43.10
C ARG A 3 22.70 -2.72 42.41
N THR A 4 21.63 -2.93 43.16
CA THR A 4 20.28 -3.21 42.65
C THR A 4 19.65 -2.03 41.91
N ILE A 5 19.97 -0.79 42.30
CA ILE A 5 19.43 0.43 41.66
C ILE A 5 20.08 0.66 40.28
N ARG A 6 21.37 0.32 40.14
CA ARG A 6 22.10 0.42 38.85
C ARG A 6 21.62 -0.61 37.82
N ALA A 7 21.24 -1.82 38.25
CA ALA A 7 20.71 -2.85 37.36
C ALA A 7 19.30 -2.52 36.86
N ALA A 8 18.42 -2.00 37.72
CA ALA A 8 17.08 -1.56 37.34
C ALA A 8 17.10 -0.39 36.35
N LEU A 9 18.06 0.54 36.51
CA LEU A 9 18.21 1.70 35.63
C LEU A 9 18.73 1.31 34.22
N ALA A 10 19.61 0.29 34.13
CA ALA A 10 20.11 -0.22 32.86
C ALA A 10 19.03 -0.97 32.05
N ILE A 11 18.13 -1.69 32.74
CA ILE A 11 17.01 -2.40 32.10
C ILE A 11 15.98 -1.41 31.56
N ALA A 12 15.66 -0.35 32.30
CA ALA A 12 14.76 0.71 31.84
C ALA A 12 15.32 1.45 30.60
N CYS A 13 16.63 1.68 30.56
CA CYS A 13 17.31 2.33 29.43
C CYS A 13 17.33 1.43 28.18
N SER A 14 17.47 0.12 28.37
CA SER A 14 17.46 -0.87 27.27
C SER A 14 16.05 -1.00 26.65
N VAL A 15 14.99 -0.96 27.47
CA VAL A 15 13.60 -1.03 27.00
C VAL A 15 13.18 0.26 26.29
N ALA A 16 13.66 1.43 26.75
CA ALA A 16 13.45 2.71 26.05
C ALA A 16 14.19 2.78 24.71
N ALA A 17 15.38 2.19 24.60
CA ALA A 17 16.10 2.06 23.33
C ALA A 17 15.37 1.11 22.36
N LEU A 18 14.70 0.07 22.88
CA LEU A 18 13.88 -0.86 22.10
C LEU A 18 12.58 -0.24 21.58
N THR A 19 11.92 0.64 22.34
CA THR A 19 10.73 1.36 21.86
C THR A 19 11.08 2.43 20.82
N ALA A 20 12.25 3.07 20.93
CA ALA A 20 12.80 3.98 19.92
C ALA A 20 13.27 3.25 18.64
N GLY A 21 13.87 2.05 18.79
CA GLY A 21 14.28 1.20 17.68
C GLY A 21 13.10 0.60 16.91
N ALA A 22 12.04 0.20 17.63
CA ALA A 22 10.82 -0.33 17.01
C ALA A 22 10.03 0.76 16.26
N THR A 23 10.02 2.00 16.75
CA THR A 23 9.37 3.13 16.05
C THR A 23 10.12 3.56 14.79
N THR A 24 11.46 3.50 14.80
CA THR A 24 12.29 3.79 13.61
C THR A 24 12.28 2.65 12.58
N ALA A 25 12.25 1.39 13.01
CA ALA A 25 12.16 0.22 12.12
C ALA A 25 10.75 0.00 11.54
N TYR A 26 9.69 0.44 12.22
CA TYR A 26 8.33 0.36 11.68
C TYR A 26 8.07 1.41 10.58
N ALA A 27 8.75 2.57 10.66
CA ALA A 27 8.72 3.59 9.62
C ALA A 27 9.33 3.13 8.28
N SER A 28 10.13 2.05 8.28
CA SER A 28 10.74 1.48 7.06
C SER A 28 10.00 0.25 6.49
N GLY A 29 8.90 -0.19 7.12
CA GLY A 29 7.92 -1.10 6.49
C GLY A 29 8.32 -2.57 6.29
N SER A 30 9.40 -3.08 6.90
CA SER A 30 9.88 -4.45 6.67
C SER A 30 9.40 -5.49 7.71
N ASP A 31 9.12 -6.73 7.28
CA ASP A 31 8.81 -7.87 8.17
C ASP A 31 9.93 -8.18 9.18
N SER A 32 11.14 -7.69 8.90
CA SER A 32 12.32 -7.74 9.78
C SER A 32 12.09 -7.08 11.16
N ALA A 33 11.16 -6.14 11.28
CA ALA A 33 10.84 -5.49 12.56
C ALA A 33 10.09 -6.42 13.53
N LYS A 34 9.25 -7.33 13.01
CA LYS A 34 8.53 -8.34 13.80
C LYS A 34 9.50 -9.39 14.35
N ASP A 35 10.45 -9.81 13.52
CA ASP A 35 11.47 -10.79 13.91
C ASP A 35 12.44 -10.22 14.94
N SER A 36 12.79 -8.95 14.82
CA SER A 36 13.63 -8.23 15.80
C SER A 36 12.95 -8.08 17.17
N ALA A 37 11.64 -7.80 17.19
CA ALA A 37 10.87 -7.73 18.43
C ALA A 37 10.74 -9.10 19.11
N LYS A 38 10.56 -10.18 18.33
CA LYS A 38 10.47 -11.56 18.83
C LYS A 38 11.81 -12.04 19.40
N ALA A 39 12.92 -11.70 18.74
CA ALA A 39 14.28 -12.03 19.20
C ALA A 39 14.65 -11.29 20.48
N ALA A 40 14.29 -10.01 20.61
CA ALA A 40 14.53 -9.23 21.82
C ALA A 40 13.78 -9.77 23.04
N LEU A 41 12.55 -10.25 22.85
CA LEU A 41 11.76 -10.87 23.91
C LEU A 41 12.40 -12.18 24.43
N ALA A 42 12.91 -13.01 23.52
CA ALA A 42 13.60 -14.25 23.87
C ALA A 42 14.94 -14.01 24.60
N ALA A 43 15.64 -12.93 24.23
CA ALA A 43 16.88 -12.52 24.90
C ALA A 43 16.62 -12.00 26.32
N ALA A 44 15.56 -11.21 26.51
CA ALA A 44 15.18 -10.67 27.81
C ALA A 44 14.79 -11.77 28.81
N SER A 45 14.10 -12.82 28.37
CA SER A 45 13.75 -13.97 29.23
C SER A 45 14.96 -14.81 29.69
N LYS A 46 16.09 -14.72 28.98
CA LYS A 46 17.29 -15.51 29.26
C LYS A 46 18.22 -14.85 30.29
N ALA A 47 18.06 -13.54 30.52
CA ALA A 47 19.02 -12.72 31.27
C ALA A 47 18.66 -12.46 32.75
N ALA A 48 17.47 -12.84 33.23
CA ALA A 48 16.99 -12.41 34.55
C ALA A 48 16.54 -13.56 35.46
N GLY A 49 16.94 -13.51 36.74
CA GLY A 49 16.55 -14.46 37.79
C GLY A 49 15.05 -14.48 38.07
N LYS A 50 14.53 -15.64 38.47
CA LYS A 50 13.25 -16.20 38.03
C LYS A 50 11.94 -15.47 38.40
N ASP A 51 11.84 -14.75 39.52
CA ASP A 51 10.49 -14.43 40.05
C ASP A 51 10.06 -12.97 39.80
N SER A 52 10.82 -11.97 40.25
CA SER A 52 10.45 -10.56 40.02
C SER A 52 10.80 -10.04 38.63
N ALA A 53 11.77 -10.68 37.97
CA ALA A 53 12.18 -10.30 36.63
C ALA A 53 11.35 -11.00 35.54
N ALA A 54 10.74 -12.16 35.84
CA ALA A 54 9.74 -12.76 34.96
C ALA A 54 8.49 -11.88 34.87
N ASP A 55 8.03 -11.32 36.00
CA ASP A 55 6.90 -10.39 36.02
C ASP A 55 7.21 -9.08 35.27
N ALA A 56 8.43 -8.55 35.41
CA ALA A 56 8.88 -7.38 34.66
C ALA A 56 8.99 -7.67 33.15
N ALA A 57 9.50 -8.85 32.78
CA ALA A 57 9.61 -9.29 31.39
C ALA A 57 8.22 -9.54 30.76
N ALA A 58 7.27 -10.11 31.50
CA ALA A 58 5.90 -10.32 31.04
C ALA A 58 5.19 -9.00 30.74
N LYS A 59 5.30 -8.01 31.64
CA LYS A 59 4.74 -6.66 31.43
C LYS A 59 5.40 -5.94 30.25
N ALA A 60 6.71 -6.10 30.07
CA ALA A 60 7.40 -5.55 28.90
C ALA A 60 6.97 -6.21 27.58
N ALA A 61 6.73 -7.53 27.59
CA ALA A 61 6.23 -8.28 26.43
C ALA A 61 4.82 -7.83 26.03
N GLU A 62 3.95 -7.63 27.01
CA GLU A 62 2.59 -7.13 26.81
C GLU A 62 2.59 -5.71 26.25
N ALA A 63 3.38 -4.81 26.83
CA ALA A 63 3.55 -3.45 26.32
C ALA A 63 4.10 -3.42 24.88
N ALA A 64 5.02 -4.33 24.52
CA ALA A 64 5.53 -4.47 23.16
C ALA A 64 4.48 -5.03 22.18
N ARG A 65 3.65 -5.98 22.62
CA ARG A 65 2.51 -6.51 21.85
C ARG A 65 1.47 -5.43 21.60
N GLU A 66 1.13 -4.64 22.62
CA GLU A 66 0.22 -3.52 22.47
C GLU A 66 0.78 -2.43 21.55
N ALA A 67 2.06 -2.08 21.66
CA ALA A 67 2.69 -1.12 20.77
C ALA A 67 2.67 -1.60 19.31
N THR A 68 2.91 -2.90 19.09
CA THR A 68 2.81 -3.54 17.77
C THR A 68 1.37 -3.49 17.24
N ASN A 69 0.38 -3.77 18.09
CA ASN A 69 -1.03 -3.69 17.73
C ASN A 69 -1.47 -2.25 17.41
N ARG A 70 -1.05 -1.26 18.21
CA ARG A 70 -1.30 0.16 17.95
C ARG A 70 -0.66 0.62 16.65
N ALA A 71 0.56 0.19 16.36
CA ALA A 71 1.23 0.49 15.10
C ALA A 71 0.52 -0.15 13.89
N ARG A 72 0.06 -1.39 14.03
CA ARG A 72 -0.79 -2.06 13.02
C ARG A 72 -2.09 -1.29 12.79
N THR A 73 -2.80 -0.94 13.84
CA THR A 73 -4.03 -0.14 13.73
C THR A 73 -3.78 1.23 13.13
N ALA A 74 -2.67 1.90 13.46
CA ALA A 74 -2.31 3.19 12.88
C ALA A 74 -1.96 3.07 11.38
N LYS A 75 -1.32 1.97 10.97
CA LYS A 75 -1.06 1.65 9.56
C LYS A 75 -2.35 1.34 8.80
N ASP A 76 -3.23 0.54 9.40
CA ASP A 76 -4.54 0.21 8.83
C ASP A 76 -5.40 1.50 8.68
N ALA A 77 -5.40 2.36 9.70
CA ALA A 77 -6.07 3.66 9.66
C ALA A 77 -5.44 4.65 8.67
N ALA A 78 -4.12 4.61 8.47
CA ALA A 78 -3.44 5.37 7.42
C ALA A 78 -3.77 4.83 6.02
N SER A 79 -3.99 3.52 5.89
CA SER A 79 -4.44 2.87 4.66
C SER A 79 -5.89 3.21 4.28
N ASP A 80 -6.66 3.83 5.17
CA ASP A 80 -8.07 4.18 4.91
C ASP A 80 -8.30 5.68 4.63
N LYS A 81 -7.25 6.51 4.74
CA LYS A 81 -7.29 7.97 4.48
C LYS A 81 -7.22 8.34 2.99
N GLY A 82 -8.00 7.66 2.15
CA GLY A 82 -8.10 7.96 0.72
C GLY A 82 -9.55 8.17 0.29
N ASP A 83 -9.76 9.08 -0.65
CA ASP A 83 -11.06 9.27 -1.30
C ASP A 83 -11.33 8.10 -2.25
N THR A 84 -12.58 7.65 -2.30
CA THR A 84 -13.01 6.63 -3.26
C THR A 84 -13.35 7.31 -4.59
N VAL A 85 -12.74 6.83 -5.67
CA VAL A 85 -12.87 7.38 -7.02
C VAL A 85 -13.21 6.31 -8.05
N ARG A 86 -13.80 6.73 -9.17
CA ARG A 86 -13.84 5.98 -10.42
C ARG A 86 -12.86 6.61 -11.41
N LEU A 87 -12.11 5.77 -12.10
CA LEU A 87 -11.22 6.18 -13.18
C LEU A 87 -11.96 5.95 -14.50
N GLN A 88 -12.41 7.03 -15.14
CA GLN A 88 -13.17 6.96 -16.38
C GLN A 88 -12.33 7.44 -17.56
N LEU A 89 -12.34 6.69 -18.65
CA LEU A 89 -11.71 7.06 -19.91
C LEU A 89 -12.59 8.09 -20.64
N PRO A 90 -12.04 9.24 -21.07
CA PRO A 90 -12.82 10.24 -21.79
C PRO A 90 -13.27 9.74 -23.16
N HIS A 91 -12.47 8.91 -23.84
CA HIS A 91 -12.75 8.48 -25.21
C HIS A 91 -13.88 7.46 -25.34
N SER A 92 -14.03 6.57 -24.34
CA SER A 92 -15.06 5.51 -24.34
C SER A 92 -16.18 5.76 -23.33
N GLY A 93 -15.98 6.67 -22.37
CA GLY A 93 -16.87 6.85 -21.23
C GLY A 93 -16.89 5.68 -20.25
N LYS A 94 -15.99 4.69 -20.41
CA LYS A 94 -15.93 3.46 -19.60
C LYS A 94 -14.99 3.61 -18.41
N CYS A 95 -15.19 2.76 -17.41
CA CYS A 95 -14.48 2.82 -16.15
C CYS A 95 -13.44 1.70 -16.04
N LEU A 96 -12.31 1.98 -15.39
CA LEU A 96 -11.36 0.96 -14.99
C LEU A 96 -11.98 0.07 -13.91
N GLY A 97 -12.02 -1.24 -14.16
CA GLY A 97 -12.47 -2.23 -13.20
C GLY A 97 -11.64 -3.50 -13.24
N ILE A 98 -11.92 -4.38 -12.29
CA ILE A 98 -11.34 -5.72 -12.25
C ILE A 98 -12.24 -6.71 -12.95
N ASP A 99 -11.63 -7.54 -13.79
CA ASP A 99 -12.30 -8.57 -14.57
C ASP A 99 -13.21 -9.42 -13.70
N SER A 100 -14.48 -9.51 -14.10
CA SER A 100 -15.49 -10.34 -13.45
C SER A 100 -15.63 -10.10 -11.94
N ALA A 101 -15.25 -8.90 -11.47
CA ALA A 101 -15.16 -8.57 -10.05
C ALA A 101 -14.36 -9.59 -9.22
N SER A 102 -13.34 -10.24 -9.80
CA SER A 102 -12.55 -11.24 -9.08
C SER A 102 -11.89 -10.65 -7.83
N LYS A 103 -11.76 -11.47 -6.78
CA LYS A 103 -10.98 -11.16 -5.57
C LYS A 103 -9.61 -11.82 -5.58
N ASP A 104 -9.19 -12.40 -6.69
CA ASP A 104 -7.93 -13.13 -6.77
C ASP A 104 -6.78 -12.20 -7.16
N ASN A 105 -5.60 -12.55 -6.67
CA ASN A 105 -4.36 -11.96 -7.16
C ASN A 105 -4.19 -12.29 -8.64
N GLY A 106 -3.74 -11.33 -9.43
CA GLY A 106 -3.51 -11.51 -10.86
C GLY A 106 -4.74 -11.28 -11.74
N ALA A 107 -5.93 -11.02 -11.17
CA ALA A 107 -7.09 -10.66 -11.98
C ALA A 107 -6.82 -9.37 -12.77
N ALA A 108 -7.16 -9.37 -14.06
CA ALA A 108 -6.83 -8.28 -14.97
C ALA A 108 -7.60 -7.02 -14.61
N ALA A 109 -6.93 -5.86 -14.73
CA ALA A 109 -7.64 -4.60 -14.87
C ALA A 109 -8.06 -4.41 -16.33
N LEU A 110 -9.25 -3.88 -16.54
CA LEU A 110 -9.85 -3.67 -17.86
C LEU A 110 -10.77 -2.46 -17.85
N GLN A 111 -11.10 -1.93 -19.02
CA GLN A 111 -12.23 -1.01 -19.11
C GLN A 111 -13.54 -1.80 -19.22
N TRP A 112 -14.57 -1.28 -18.58
CA TRP A 112 -15.93 -1.79 -18.71
C TRP A 112 -16.93 -0.66 -18.58
N THR A 113 -18.12 -0.83 -19.15
CA THR A 113 -19.25 0.06 -18.97
C THR A 113 -19.39 0.43 -17.48
N CYS A 114 -19.35 1.74 -17.20
CA CYS A 114 -19.40 2.24 -15.83
C CYS A 114 -20.69 1.78 -15.14
N ASN A 115 -20.58 1.24 -13.94
CA ASN A 115 -21.72 0.86 -13.11
C ASN A 115 -21.47 1.28 -11.64
N GLU A 116 -22.42 0.97 -10.77
CA GLU A 116 -22.36 1.26 -9.33
C GLU A 116 -21.57 0.20 -8.54
N GLY A 117 -21.08 -0.86 -9.20
CA GLY A 117 -20.35 -1.95 -8.57
C GLY A 117 -19.01 -1.52 -8.01
N GLN A 118 -18.70 -2.02 -6.80
CA GLN A 118 -17.45 -1.70 -6.09
C GLN A 118 -16.19 -2.16 -6.83
N ALA A 119 -16.30 -3.10 -7.78
CA ALA A 119 -15.17 -3.59 -8.57
C ALA A 119 -14.60 -2.54 -9.54
N GLN A 120 -15.30 -1.43 -9.77
CA GLN A 120 -14.83 -0.26 -10.53
C GLN A 120 -14.47 0.94 -9.64
N GLN A 121 -14.57 0.79 -8.32
CA GLN A 121 -14.30 1.84 -7.36
C GLN A 121 -12.94 1.62 -6.71
N TRP A 122 -12.15 2.68 -6.62
CA TRP A 122 -10.77 2.64 -6.16
C TRP A 122 -10.59 3.66 -5.05
N ARG A 123 -10.16 3.22 -3.87
CA ARG A 123 -9.65 4.10 -2.83
C ARG A 123 -8.27 4.61 -3.23
N ALA A 124 -8.14 5.91 -3.45
CA ALA A 124 -6.87 6.56 -3.74
C ALA A 124 -6.17 6.94 -2.44
N ILE A 125 -5.29 6.06 -1.95
CA ILE A 125 -4.59 6.22 -0.68
C ILE A 125 -3.28 6.97 -0.94
N PRO A 126 -3.09 8.19 -0.43
CA PRO A 126 -1.85 8.93 -0.61
C PRO A 126 -0.69 8.25 0.12
N THR A 127 0.50 8.33 -0.47
CA THR A 127 1.75 7.82 0.10
C THR A 127 2.75 8.96 0.31
N VAL A 128 3.86 8.67 1.00
CA VAL A 128 4.84 9.68 1.44
C VAL A 128 5.58 10.40 0.29
N ASP A 129 5.63 9.83 -0.90
CA ASP A 129 6.35 10.40 -2.07
C ASP A 129 5.41 11.04 -3.10
N SER A 130 4.26 11.54 -2.63
CA SER A 130 3.22 12.17 -3.45
C SER A 130 2.69 11.25 -4.56
N SER A 131 2.79 9.93 -4.36
CA SER A 131 2.13 8.93 -5.19
C SER A 131 0.93 8.32 -4.46
N TYR A 132 0.13 7.53 -5.17
CA TYR A 132 -1.05 6.89 -4.64
C TYR A 132 -0.97 5.39 -4.78
N VAL A 133 -1.48 4.69 -3.78
CA VAL A 133 -1.93 3.30 -3.93
C VAL A 133 -3.41 3.33 -4.28
N LEU A 134 -3.80 2.60 -5.32
CA LEU A 134 -5.19 2.47 -5.75
C LEU A 134 -5.74 1.13 -5.29
N ARG A 135 -6.49 1.14 -4.18
CA ARG A 135 -7.07 -0.08 -3.59
C ARG A 135 -8.50 -0.26 -4.08
N ASN A 136 -8.79 -1.37 -4.75
CA ASN A 136 -10.14 -1.71 -5.20
C ASN A 136 -11.07 -1.91 -4.00
N GLU A 137 -12.24 -1.28 -4.00
CA GLU A 137 -13.20 -1.35 -2.89
C GLU A 137 -13.86 -2.72 -2.76
N TYR A 138 -13.94 -3.51 -3.84
CA TYR A 138 -14.55 -4.84 -3.77
C TYR A 138 -13.60 -5.92 -3.24
N SER A 139 -12.34 -5.93 -3.71
CA SER A 139 -11.37 -6.97 -3.36
C SER A 139 -10.41 -6.59 -2.23
N GLY A 140 -10.27 -5.29 -1.92
CA GLY A 140 -9.24 -4.78 -1.02
C GLY A 140 -7.81 -4.90 -1.57
N LYS A 141 -7.64 -5.24 -2.85
CA LYS A 141 -6.36 -5.38 -3.55
C LYS A 141 -5.99 -4.12 -4.31
N CYS A 142 -4.73 -3.98 -4.66
CA CYS A 142 -4.17 -2.77 -5.24
C CYS A 142 -3.90 -2.93 -6.73
N LEU A 143 -4.09 -1.84 -7.49
CA LEU A 143 -3.74 -1.77 -8.91
C LEU A 143 -2.21 -1.89 -9.06
N GLU A 144 -1.78 -2.86 -9.85
CA GLU A 144 -0.39 -3.28 -9.99
C GLU A 144 -0.01 -3.38 -11.47
N VAL A 145 1.20 -2.94 -11.83
CA VAL A 145 1.89 -3.46 -13.03
C VAL A 145 2.49 -4.82 -12.70
N GLU A 146 2.04 -5.85 -13.40
CA GLU A 146 2.37 -7.25 -13.12
C GLU A 146 3.90 -7.47 -13.02
N ASN A 147 4.33 -8.08 -11.92
CA ASN A 147 5.72 -8.47 -11.67
C ASN A 147 6.75 -7.33 -11.81
N SER A 148 6.35 -6.07 -11.65
CA SER A 148 7.19 -4.90 -11.92
C SER A 148 7.77 -4.88 -13.35
N GLY A 149 7.04 -5.43 -14.33
CA GLY A 149 7.45 -5.41 -15.73
C GLY A 149 7.76 -3.99 -16.19
N THR A 150 8.81 -3.81 -16.99
CA THR A 150 9.28 -2.49 -17.48
C THR A 150 9.02 -2.27 -18.97
N GLN A 151 8.67 -3.35 -19.67
CA GLN A 151 8.32 -3.33 -21.08
C GLN A 151 7.00 -2.61 -21.32
N ALA A 152 6.89 -1.95 -22.48
CA ALA A 152 5.62 -1.47 -22.99
C ALA A 152 4.71 -2.68 -23.25
N GLY A 153 3.43 -2.55 -22.87
CA GLY A 153 2.45 -3.62 -22.90
C GLY A 153 2.47 -4.54 -21.68
N ALA A 154 3.28 -4.25 -20.65
CA ALA A 154 3.19 -5.00 -19.40
C ALA A 154 1.77 -4.86 -18.82
N ARG A 155 1.17 -5.99 -18.46
CA ARG A 155 -0.20 -6.09 -17.98
C ARG A 155 -0.40 -5.31 -16.68
N VAL A 156 -1.57 -4.69 -16.56
CA VAL A 156 -2.05 -4.14 -15.29
C VAL A 156 -3.11 -5.07 -14.69
N GLN A 157 -2.98 -5.34 -13.41
CA GLN A 157 -3.78 -6.30 -12.65
C GLN A 157 -4.07 -5.79 -11.24
N GLN A 158 -4.80 -6.58 -10.45
CA GLN A 158 -4.80 -6.40 -8.99
C GLN A 158 -3.86 -7.39 -8.30
N TRP A 159 -3.24 -6.91 -7.22
CA TRP A 159 -2.44 -7.76 -6.33
C TRP A 159 -2.56 -7.29 -4.88
N GLY A 160 -2.15 -8.15 -3.95
CA GLY A 160 -2.09 -7.77 -2.54
C GLY A 160 -1.29 -6.48 -2.33
N CYS A 161 -1.83 -5.55 -1.54
CA CYS A 161 -1.24 -4.23 -1.30
C CYS A 161 0.06 -4.26 -0.45
N SER A 162 0.45 -5.44 0.04
CA SER A 162 1.63 -5.64 0.89
C SER A 162 2.94 -5.44 0.12
N GLY A 163 3.92 -4.79 0.76
CA GLY A 163 5.27 -4.62 0.22
C GLY A 163 5.56 -3.23 -0.35
N GLY A 164 4.53 -2.44 -0.68
CA GLY A 164 4.69 -1.02 -1.06
C GLY A 164 5.59 -0.77 -2.29
N GLY A 165 5.80 -1.81 -3.11
CA GLY A 165 6.67 -1.75 -4.27
C GLY A 165 6.24 -0.65 -5.25
N ALA A 166 7.19 -0.13 -6.04
CA ALA A 166 6.94 0.96 -6.96
C ALA A 166 6.02 0.58 -8.14
N GLN A 167 5.69 -0.70 -8.32
CA GLN A 167 4.67 -1.20 -9.25
C GLN A 167 3.23 -1.11 -8.74
N LEU A 168 3.04 -0.92 -7.43
CA LEU A 168 1.74 -0.71 -6.78
C LEU A 168 1.40 0.78 -6.59
N ARG A 169 2.35 1.66 -6.93
CA ARG A 169 2.27 3.10 -6.66
C ARG A 169 2.20 3.86 -7.96
N TRP A 170 1.26 4.80 -8.01
CA TRP A 170 0.89 5.54 -9.20
C TRP A 170 0.97 7.03 -8.92
N ARG A 171 1.72 7.75 -9.75
CA ARG A 171 1.67 9.21 -9.77
C ARG A 171 0.50 9.64 -10.66
N MET A 172 -0.42 10.43 -10.11
CA MET A 172 -1.47 11.08 -10.88
C MET A 172 -0.96 12.44 -11.37
N VAL A 173 -0.72 12.57 -12.68
CA VAL A 173 -0.22 13.79 -13.30
C VAL A 173 -1.36 14.47 -14.03
N LEU A 174 -1.75 15.67 -13.59
CA LEU A 174 -2.72 16.50 -14.32
C LEU A 174 -2.06 17.00 -15.61
N VAL A 175 -2.55 16.53 -16.76
CA VAL A 175 -2.00 16.89 -18.08
C VAL A 175 -2.92 17.80 -18.89
N ASP A 176 -4.22 17.82 -18.55
CA ASP A 176 -5.19 18.78 -19.10
C ASP A 176 -5.99 19.41 -17.94
N PRO A 177 -5.60 20.61 -17.47
CA PRO A 177 -6.29 21.31 -16.40
C PRO A 177 -7.71 21.75 -16.76
N VAL A 178 -7.99 22.00 -18.05
CA VAL A 178 -9.30 22.48 -18.52
C VAL A 178 -10.33 21.36 -18.42
N ASN A 179 -9.97 20.19 -18.95
CA ASN A 179 -10.85 19.03 -18.94
C ASN A 179 -10.68 18.13 -17.71
N LYS A 180 -9.73 18.47 -16.83
CA LYS A 180 -9.36 17.72 -15.62
C LYS A 180 -8.95 16.27 -15.94
N LEU A 181 -8.07 16.10 -16.93
CA LEU A 181 -7.57 14.79 -17.34
C LEU A 181 -6.20 14.51 -16.75
N TYR A 182 -6.06 13.30 -16.22
CA TYR A 182 -4.86 12.82 -15.56
C TYR A 182 -4.22 11.68 -16.37
N GLN A 183 -2.90 11.60 -16.30
CA GLN A 183 -2.16 10.37 -16.55
C GLN A 183 -1.86 9.68 -15.23
N LEU A 184 -2.02 8.36 -15.17
CA LEU A 184 -1.57 7.54 -14.06
C LEU A 184 -0.26 6.89 -14.46
N ARG A 185 0.85 7.27 -13.82
CA ARG A 185 2.19 6.77 -14.15
C ARG A 185 2.71 5.84 -13.05
N PRO A 186 3.11 4.61 -13.36
CA PRO A 186 3.70 3.73 -12.35
C PRO A 186 5.01 4.31 -11.84
N MET A 187 5.28 4.20 -10.54
CA MET A 187 6.48 4.81 -9.93
C MET A 187 7.79 4.15 -10.36
N HIS A 188 7.77 2.89 -10.80
CA HIS A 188 8.95 2.16 -11.31
C HIS A 188 9.24 2.39 -12.80
N THR A 189 8.30 3.00 -13.54
CA THR A 189 8.39 3.27 -14.98
C THR A 189 7.77 4.65 -15.28
N PRO A 190 8.43 5.75 -14.88
CA PRO A 190 7.83 7.09 -14.90
C PRO A 190 7.57 7.67 -16.30
N ASP A 191 8.09 7.05 -17.35
CA ASP A 191 7.85 7.32 -18.76
C ASP A 191 6.71 6.45 -19.36
N ARG A 192 6.07 5.62 -18.53
CA ARG A 192 4.88 4.83 -18.87
C ARG A 192 3.63 5.39 -18.21
N CYS A 193 2.49 5.12 -18.85
CA CYS A 193 1.16 5.54 -18.46
C CYS A 193 0.23 4.32 -18.43
N LEU A 194 -0.74 4.32 -17.51
CA LEU A 194 -1.88 3.40 -17.54
C LEU A 194 -2.67 3.63 -18.84
N ASP A 195 -2.76 2.57 -19.64
CA ASP A 195 -3.19 2.57 -21.03
C ASP A 195 -4.22 1.45 -21.25
N ILE A 196 -5.21 1.70 -22.12
CA ILE A 196 -6.05 0.62 -22.65
C ILE A 196 -5.45 0.09 -23.93
N ASP A 197 -5.27 -1.23 -23.98
CA ASP A 197 -4.60 -1.90 -25.08
C ASP A 197 -5.18 -1.52 -26.46
N HIS A 198 -4.30 -1.04 -27.34
CA HIS A 198 -4.59 -0.52 -28.67
C HIS A 198 -5.66 0.59 -28.72
N GLY A 199 -5.96 1.25 -27.60
CA GLY A 199 -7.05 2.24 -27.52
C GLY A 199 -8.42 1.68 -27.88
N LYS A 200 -8.62 0.36 -27.70
CA LYS A 200 -9.92 -0.28 -27.93
C LYS A 200 -10.98 0.40 -27.07
N GLN A 201 -12.24 0.37 -27.53
CA GLN A 201 -13.37 0.95 -26.80
C GLN A 201 -14.35 -0.10 -26.26
N ASP A 202 -14.09 -1.37 -26.54
CA ASP A 202 -14.95 -2.48 -26.14
C ASP A 202 -14.86 -2.75 -24.64
N ASP A 203 -15.97 -3.23 -24.08
CA ASP A 203 -15.97 -3.83 -22.75
C ASP A 203 -15.00 -5.02 -22.71
N GLY A 204 -14.16 -5.04 -21.68
CA GLY A 204 -13.18 -6.10 -21.49
C GLY A 204 -11.81 -5.81 -22.09
N ALA A 205 -11.62 -4.69 -22.81
CA ALA A 205 -10.29 -4.29 -23.27
C ALA A 205 -9.34 -4.10 -22.07
N LYS A 206 -8.19 -4.76 -22.14
CA LYS A 206 -7.27 -4.90 -21.01
C LYS A 206 -6.47 -3.63 -20.79
N ALA A 207 -6.20 -3.34 -19.53
CA ALA A 207 -5.28 -2.29 -19.15
C ALA A 207 -3.83 -2.81 -19.17
N GLN A 208 -2.92 -1.94 -19.59
CA GLN A 208 -1.49 -2.17 -19.66
C GLN A 208 -0.74 -0.89 -19.27
N GLN A 209 0.57 -0.97 -19.14
CA GLN A 209 1.41 0.22 -19.20
C GLN A 209 1.93 0.40 -20.62
N TRP A 210 1.92 1.63 -21.12
CA TRP A 210 2.51 1.97 -22.43
C TRP A 210 3.29 3.28 -22.35
N TYR A 211 4.17 3.55 -23.33
CA TYR A 211 4.83 4.84 -23.43
C TYR A 211 3.79 5.97 -23.39
N CYS A 212 4.00 6.94 -22.50
CA CYS A 212 3.11 8.08 -22.41
C CYS A 212 3.11 8.84 -23.75
N ASN A 213 1.98 8.80 -24.46
CA ASN A 213 1.86 9.35 -25.82
C ASN A 213 0.69 10.33 -25.98
N GLN A 214 0.06 10.73 -24.85
CA GLN A 214 -1.05 11.70 -24.80
C GLN A 214 -2.30 11.29 -25.59
N THR A 215 -2.40 10.03 -26.02
CA THR A 215 -3.65 9.54 -26.61
C THR A 215 -4.72 9.40 -25.53
N GLU A 216 -5.99 9.51 -25.91
CA GLU A 216 -7.10 9.44 -24.96
C GLU A 216 -7.26 8.06 -24.30
N ALA A 217 -6.56 7.04 -24.79
CA ALA A 217 -6.46 5.72 -24.17
C ALA A 217 -5.65 5.72 -22.86
N GLN A 218 -4.90 6.81 -22.60
CA GLN A 218 -4.03 6.99 -21.43
C GLN A 218 -4.48 8.13 -20.52
N LEU A 219 -5.59 8.78 -20.86
CA LEU A 219 -6.15 9.90 -20.12
C LEU A 219 -7.32 9.42 -19.27
N TRP A 220 -7.38 9.90 -18.05
CA TRP A 220 -8.35 9.44 -17.07
C TRP A 220 -9.00 10.64 -16.38
N ARG A 221 -10.33 10.63 -16.33
CA ARG A 221 -11.11 11.42 -15.38
C ARG A 221 -11.07 10.72 -14.04
N VAL A 222 -10.66 11.43 -12.99
CA VAL A 222 -10.72 10.95 -11.61
C VAL A 222 -12.01 11.48 -10.99
N LEU A 223 -13.05 10.65 -10.94
CA LEU A 223 -14.39 11.03 -10.52
C LEU A 223 -14.66 10.56 -9.10
N PRO A 224 -14.97 11.46 -8.13
CA PRO A 224 -15.35 11.04 -6.79
C PRO A 224 -16.58 10.13 -6.80
N VAL A 225 -16.57 9.08 -5.98
CA VAL A 225 -17.76 8.30 -5.65
C VAL A 225 -18.39 8.93 -4.42
N LYS A 226 -19.69 9.24 -4.49
CA LYS A 226 -20.46 9.81 -3.38
C LYS A 226 -21.14 8.72 -2.58
#